data_AF-A0A2T3MJU7-F1
#
_entry.id   AF-A0A2T3MJU7-F1
#
_cell.length_a   1.000
_cell.length_b   1.000
_cell.length_c   1.000
_cell.angle_alpha   90.00
_cell.angle_beta   90.00
_cell.angle_gamma   90.00
#
_symmetry.space_group_name_H-M   'P 1'
#
loop_
_entity.id
_entity.type
_entity.pdbx_description
1 polymer ?
#
loop_
_entity_poly.entity_id
_entity_poly.type
_entity_poly.pdbx_seq_one_letter_code
_entity_poly.pdbx_strand_id
1 'polypeptide(L)'
;MAKVPISQLFHTFERTLSVMMVGEAIEARTFKKDRGIVVLKQDAEYFVFKQFGFDSQTLTLNRASLLKQLKKSIAKEFPRSNMAWIVHCEGISSIDLLVSTQNFQPSLF
;
A
#
# COMPACT_ATOMS: atom_id res chain seq x y z
N MET A 1 1.45 13.14 -4.34
CA MET A 1 0.73 11.93 -4.79
C MET A 1 0.87 11.81 -6.30
N ALA A 2 1.34 10.67 -6.80
CA ALA A 2 1.47 10.41 -8.24
C ALA A 2 0.33 9.50 -8.73
N LYS A 3 -0.08 9.61 -9.99
CA LYS A 3 -1.04 8.67 -10.62
C LYS A 3 -0.28 7.65 -11.45
N VAL A 4 -0.58 6.38 -11.30
CA VAL A 4 0.07 5.28 -12.01
C VAL A 4 -0.99 4.35 -12.60
N PRO A 5 -0.85 3.90 -13.86
CA PRO A 5 -1.74 2.89 -14.44
C PRO A 5 -1.70 1.60 -13.62
N ILE A 6 -2.83 0.92 -13.44
CA ILE A 6 -2.86 -0.35 -12.68
C ILE A 6 -1.91 -1.40 -13.28
N SER A 7 -1.74 -1.42 -14.61
CA SER A 7 -0.78 -2.28 -15.29
C SER A 7 0.68 -2.06 -14.86
N GLN A 8 1.03 -0.84 -14.48
CA GLN A 8 2.37 -0.45 -14.03
C GLN A 8 2.51 -0.42 -12.50
N LEU A 9 1.40 -0.60 -11.78
CA LEU A 9 1.36 -0.50 -10.32
C LEU A 9 2.29 -1.53 -9.68
N PHE A 10 2.22 -2.79 -10.13
CA PHE A 10 3.09 -3.86 -9.63
C PHE A 10 4.57 -3.53 -9.80
N HIS A 11 4.98 -3.10 -10.99
CA HIS A 11 6.37 -2.72 -11.27
C HIS A 11 6.81 -1.49 -10.46
N THR A 12 5.90 -0.56 -10.22
CA THR A 12 6.19 0.61 -9.39
C THR A 12 6.43 0.21 -7.94
N PHE A 13 5.62 -0.68 -7.37
CA PHE A 13 5.89 -1.27 -6.06
C PHE A 13 7.23 -2.00 -6.05
N GLU A 14 7.49 -2.87 -7.01
CA GLU A 14 8.74 -3.64 -7.07
C GLU A 14 9.99 -2.75 -7.11
N ARG A 15 9.96 -1.69 -7.94
CA ARG A 15 11.04 -0.71 -8.01
C ARG A 15 11.20 0.06 -6.71
N THR A 16 10.08 0.52 -6.12
CA THR A 16 10.11 1.32 -4.89
C THR A 16 10.62 0.48 -3.72
N LEU A 17 10.15 -0.76 -3.56
CA LEU A 17 10.59 -1.68 -2.52
C LEU A 17 12.10 -1.99 -2.57
N SER A 18 12.71 -1.91 -3.76
CA SER A 18 14.15 -2.10 -3.93
C SER A 18 14.99 -0.91 -3.45
N VAL A 19 14.42 0.29 -3.45
CA VAL A 19 15.11 1.52 -3.01
C VAL A 19 14.68 1.99 -1.63
N MET A 20 13.57 1.46 -1.10
CA MET A 20 13.04 1.85 0.18
C MET A 20 13.98 1.53 1.34
N MET A 21 14.08 2.47 2.27
CA MET A 21 14.76 2.28 3.55
C MET A 21 13.80 1.78 4.63
N VAL A 22 14.35 1.24 5.72
CA VAL A 22 13.55 0.84 6.88
C VAL A 22 12.86 2.08 7.47
N GLY A 23 11.57 1.97 7.76
CA GLY A 23 10.73 3.09 8.20
C GLY A 23 10.10 3.89 7.06
N GLU A 24 10.27 3.48 5.80
CA GLU A 24 9.51 4.02 4.69
C GLU A 24 8.30 3.14 4.37
N ALA A 25 7.22 3.76 3.90
CA ALA A 25 6.06 3.07 3.35
C ALA A 25 5.69 3.58 1.97
N ILE A 26 5.14 2.69 1.16
CA ILE A 26 4.49 3.01 -0.10
C ILE A 26 3.03 2.59 -0.02
N GLU A 27 2.15 3.50 -0.41
CA GLU A 27 0.71 3.32 -0.43
C GLU A 27 0.17 3.52 -1.84
N ALA A 28 -0.71 2.62 -2.27
CA ALA A 28 -1.50 2.75 -3.49
C ALA A 28 -2.98 2.75 -3.16
N ARG A 29 -3.72 3.76 -3.63
CA ARG A 29 -5.17 3.88 -3.42
C ARG A 29 -5.94 3.99 -4.73
N THR A 30 -7.20 3.59 -4.70
CA THR A 30 -8.16 3.86 -5.77
C THR A 30 -8.46 5.36 -5.88
N PHE A 31 -9.11 5.77 -6.97
CA PHE A 31 -9.54 7.15 -7.16
C PHE A 31 -10.39 7.69 -6.00
N LYS A 32 -11.30 6.87 -5.48
CA LYS A 32 -12.18 7.22 -4.36
C LYS A 32 -11.51 7.11 -2.99
N LYS A 33 -10.28 6.58 -2.92
CA LYS A 33 -9.51 6.35 -1.69
C LYS A 33 -10.20 5.45 -0.66
N ASP A 34 -11.25 4.75 -1.07
CA ASP A 34 -12.02 3.78 -0.28
C ASP A 34 -11.35 2.40 -0.24
N ARG A 35 -10.39 2.16 -1.15
CA ARG A 35 -9.63 0.90 -1.26
C ARG A 35 -8.17 1.19 -1.55
N GLY A 36 -7.30 0.34 -1.06
CA GLY A 36 -5.87 0.52 -1.23
C GLY A 36 -5.02 -0.59 -0.63
N ILE A 37 -3.73 -0.45 -0.90
CA ILE A 37 -2.67 -1.32 -0.44
C ILE A 37 -1.56 -0.43 0.13
N VAL A 38 -1.08 -0.76 1.31
CA VAL A 38 0.04 -0.11 1.98
C VAL A 38 1.11 -1.15 2.22
N VAL A 39 2.35 -0.80 1.95
CA VAL A 39 3.51 -1.63 2.25
C VAL A 39 4.52 -0.79 3.01
N LEU A 40 4.83 -1.22 4.23
CA LEU A 40 5.85 -0.62 5.09
C LEU A 40 7.07 -1.54 5.13
N LYS A 41 8.26 -0.97 4.97
CA LYS A 41 9.50 -1.71 5.20
C LYS A 41 9.85 -1.65 6.69
N GLN A 42 9.58 -2.74 7.40
CA GLN A 42 9.79 -2.80 8.84
C GLN A 42 11.21 -3.21 9.20
N ASP A 43 11.81 -4.08 8.39
CA ASP A 43 13.18 -4.54 8.60
C ASP A 43 13.90 -4.75 7.24
N ALA A 44 15.14 -5.20 7.26
CA ALA A 44 15.90 -5.53 6.06
C ALA A 44 15.24 -6.67 5.27
N GLU A 45 14.68 -7.67 5.98
CA GLU A 45 14.08 -8.86 5.37
C GLU A 45 12.54 -8.85 5.34
N TYR A 46 11.91 -8.12 6.27
CA TYR A 46 10.48 -8.16 6.50
C TYR A 46 9.77 -6.86 6.13
N PHE A 47 8.60 -7.03 5.52
CA PHE A 47 7.71 -5.96 5.10
C PHE A 47 6.34 -6.19 5.71
N VAL A 48 5.70 -5.12 6.18
CA VAL A 48 4.30 -5.17 6.62
C VAL A 48 3.44 -4.76 5.43
N PHE A 49 2.69 -5.73 4.93
CA PHE A 49 1.69 -5.55 3.90
C PHE A 49 0.33 -5.33 4.55
N LYS A 50 -0.39 -4.29 4.14
CA LYS A 50 -1.76 -4.05 4.53
C LYS A 50 -2.61 -3.77 3.30
N GLN A 51 -3.75 -4.44 3.19
CA GLN A 51 -4.77 -4.13 2.20
C GLN A 51 -6.06 -3.72 2.92
N PHE A 52 -6.81 -2.83 2.31
CA PHE A 52 -8.10 -2.38 2.80
C PHE A 52 -9.00 -2.01 1.62
N GLY A 53 -10.32 -2.18 1.78
CA GLY A 53 -11.29 -1.87 0.74
C GLY A 53 -12.24 -3.03 0.49
N PHE A 54 -11.85 -3.95 -0.40
CA PHE A 54 -12.60 -5.20 -0.59
C PHE A 54 -12.29 -6.20 0.53
N ASP A 55 -11.01 -6.33 0.88
CA ASP A 55 -10.53 -7.20 1.94
C ASP A 55 -9.64 -6.38 2.90
N SER A 56 -9.75 -6.65 4.20
CA SER A 56 -8.95 -5.96 5.21
C SER A 56 -8.02 -6.94 5.87
N GLN A 57 -6.76 -6.92 5.45
CA GLN A 57 -5.75 -7.86 5.94
C GLN A 57 -4.42 -7.16 6.16
N THR A 58 -3.76 -7.47 7.27
CA THR A 58 -2.39 -7.06 7.57
C THR A 58 -1.54 -8.30 7.74
N LEU A 59 -0.41 -8.37 7.03
CA LEU A 59 0.50 -9.50 7.01
C LEU A 59 1.94 -9.01 7.05
N THR A 60 2.79 -9.69 7.82
CA THR A 60 4.24 -9.48 7.76
C THR A 60 4.85 -10.53 6.86
N LEU A 61 5.43 -10.10 5.74
CA LEU A 61 5.90 -10.96 4.66
C LEU A 61 7.33 -10.60 4.26
N ASN A 62 8.08 -11.59 3.79
CA ASN A 62 9.35 -11.34 3.11
C ASN A 62 9.10 -10.81 1.68
N ARG A 63 10.14 -10.26 1.05
CA ARG A 63 10.05 -9.67 -0.30
C ARG A 63 9.39 -10.60 -1.33
N ALA A 64 9.75 -11.88 -1.35
CA ALA A 64 9.23 -12.83 -2.33
C ALA A 64 7.72 -13.10 -2.15
N SER A 65 7.27 -13.28 -0.90
CA SER A 65 5.86 -13.50 -0.57
C SER A 65 5.03 -12.23 -0.77
N LEU A 66 5.61 -11.08 -0.44
CA LEU A 66 5.01 -9.76 -0.65
C LEU A 66 4.67 -9.51 -2.12
N LEU A 67 5.61 -9.78 -3.05
CA LEU A 67 5.37 -9.59 -4.48
C LEU A 67 4.25 -10.50 -5.00
N LYS A 68 4.16 -11.74 -4.51
CA LYS A 68 3.05 -12.66 -4.85
C LYS A 68 1.72 -12.12 -4.32
N GLN A 69 1.71 -11.63 -3.08
CA GLN A 69 0.51 -11.06 -2.47
C GLN A 69 0.06 -9.80 -3.19
N LEU A 70 0.99 -8.88 -3.51
CA LEU A 70 0.72 -7.65 -4.27
C LEU A 70 0.00 -7.95 -5.59
N LYS A 71 0.46 -8.93 -6.38
CA LYS A 71 -0.24 -9.29 -7.63
C LYS A 71 -1.69 -9.72 -7.39
N LYS A 72 -1.94 -10.55 -6.38
CA LYS A 72 -3.29 -11.01 -6.03
C LYS A 72 -4.16 -9.86 -5.53
N SER A 73 -3.63 -9.05 -4.63
CA SER A 73 -4.33 -7.93 -4.02
C SER A 73 -4.61 -6.82 -5.03
N ILE A 74 -3.70 -6.52 -5.96
CA ILE A 74 -3.94 -5.54 -7.03
C ILE A 74 -5.13 -5.99 -7.90
N ALA A 75 -5.18 -7.26 -8.29
CA ALA A 75 -6.30 -7.79 -9.08
C ALA A 75 -7.64 -7.76 -8.31
N LYS A 76 -7.60 -8.03 -6.99
CA LYS A 76 -8.79 -8.09 -6.13
C LYS A 76 -9.31 -6.71 -5.73
N GLU A 77 -8.42 -5.78 -5.38
CA GLU A 77 -8.75 -4.43 -4.90
C GLU A 77 -9.01 -3.45 -6.05
N PHE A 78 -8.39 -3.64 -7.22
CA PHE A 78 -8.50 -2.75 -8.38
C PHE A 78 -9.12 -3.41 -9.63
N PRO A 79 -10.24 -4.17 -9.54
CA PRO A 79 -10.75 -4.95 -10.67
C PRO A 79 -11.27 -4.12 -11.84
N ARG A 80 -11.69 -2.86 -11.59
CA ARG A 80 -12.22 -1.93 -12.61
C ARG A 80 -11.53 -0.57 -12.64
N SER A 81 -10.44 -0.41 -11.89
CA SER A 81 -9.71 0.86 -11.87
C SER A 81 -8.67 0.87 -12.99
N ASN A 82 -8.58 1.96 -13.74
CA ASN A 82 -7.52 2.14 -14.74
C ASN A 82 -6.26 2.75 -14.13
N MET A 83 -6.41 3.54 -13.04
CA MET A 83 -5.31 4.22 -12.36
C MET A 83 -5.39 4.06 -10.85
N ALA A 84 -4.23 4.00 -10.21
CA ALA A 84 -4.06 4.11 -8.77
C ALA A 84 -3.25 5.37 -8.42
N TRP A 85 -3.51 5.90 -7.23
CA TRP A 85 -2.74 6.97 -6.63
C TRP A 85 -1.68 6.38 -5.73
N ILE A 86 -0.42 6.69 -6.01
CA ILE A 86 0.70 6.24 -5.20
C ILE A 86 1.23 7.39 -4.34
N VAL A 87 1.51 7.06 -3.09
CA VAL A 87 2.13 7.93 -2.10
C VAL A 87 3.30 7.16 -1.50
N HIS A 88 4.46 7.78 -1.50
CA HIS A 88 5.59 7.33 -0.70
C HIS A 88 5.62 8.19 0.55
N CYS A 89 5.82 7.55 1.69
CA CYS A 89 5.80 8.15 3.01
C CYS A 89 7.07 7.75 3.74
N GLU A 90 7.71 8.71 4.38
CA GLU A 90 8.97 8.54 5.10
C GLU A 90 8.73 8.68 6.62
N GLY A 91 9.61 8.11 7.43
CA GLY A 91 9.58 8.28 8.89
C GLY A 91 8.44 7.55 9.61
N ILE A 92 7.95 6.45 9.05
CA ILE A 92 6.87 5.65 9.62
C ILE A 92 7.45 4.53 10.46
N SER A 93 7.39 4.71 11.77
CA SER A 93 7.84 3.72 12.75
C SER A 93 6.79 2.63 13.05
N SER A 94 5.52 2.83 12.70
CA SER A 94 4.45 1.83 12.87
C SER A 94 3.29 2.06 11.91
N ILE A 95 2.71 0.98 11.40
CA ILE A 95 1.62 1.05 10.41
C ILE A 95 0.32 1.65 11.01
N ASP A 96 0.16 1.60 12.32
CA ASP A 96 -0.99 2.19 13.04
C ASP A 96 -1.01 3.72 13.00
N LEU A 97 0.14 4.38 12.83
CA LEU A 97 0.23 5.84 12.63
C LEU A 97 -0.32 6.26 11.26
N LEU A 98 -0.14 5.43 10.23
CA LEU A 98 -0.74 5.65 8.91
C LEU A 98 -2.27 5.49 8.96
N VAL A 99 -2.77 4.58 9.80
CA VAL A 99 -4.21 4.30 9.97
C VAL A 99 -4.90 5.39 10.80
N SER A 100 -4.20 6.00 11.75
CA SER A 100 -4.75 7.14 12.53
C SER A 100 -5.02 8.35 11.65
N THR A 101 -4.19 8.58 10.62
CA THR A 101 -4.45 9.63 9.61
C THR A 101 -5.61 9.27 8.67
N GLN A 102 -6.02 7.99 8.62
CA GLN A 102 -7.17 7.51 7.84
C GLN A 102 -8.50 7.53 8.59
N ASN A 103 -8.51 7.80 9.91
CA ASN A 103 -9.72 7.91 10.74
C ASN A 103 -10.22 9.34 10.98
N PHE A 104 -9.71 10.34 10.27
CA PHE A 104 -10.40 11.63 10.17
C PHE A 104 -11.45 11.58 9.04
N GLN A 105 -12.46 10.73 9.23
CA GLN A 105 -13.81 11.20 8.90
C GLN A 105 -14.28 12.00 10.12
N PRO A 106 -14.42 13.34 10.06
CA PRO A 106 -15.40 13.97 10.91
C PRO A 106 -16.75 13.50 10.39
N SER A 107 -17.26 12.40 10.93
CA SER A 107 -18.69 12.16 10.88
C SER A 107 -19.37 13.20 11.78
N LEU A 108 -20.51 13.70 11.26
CA LEU A 108 -21.49 14.60 11.87
C LEU A 108 -21.11 16.08 11.89
N PHE A 109 -21.45 16.79 10.80
CA PHE A 109 -22.64 17.65 10.73
C PHE A 109 -23.15 17.71 9.29
#